data_AF-A0A957TVA9-F1
#
_entry.id   AF-A0A957TVA9-F1
#
_cell.length_a   1.000
_cell.length_b   1.000
_cell.length_c   1.000
_cell.angle_alpha   90.00
_cell.angle_beta   90.00
_cell.angle_gamma   90.00
#
_symmetry.space_group_name_H-M   'P 1'
#
loop_
_entity.id
_entity.type
_entity.pdbx_description
1 polymer ?
#
loop_
_entity_poly.entity_id
_entity_poly.type
_entity_poly.pdbx_seq_one_letter_code
_entity_poly.pdbx_strand_id
1 'polypeptide(L)'
;LVSLQSRRVAAMIFGQAGEVDEVLTQIATIESVQTAQRETGYAPAKEDTTLLRQVKRTSANSDVDFLVYTLRNAIDAMPLRQLRREERIALADQLALLGVRSDGWTAASATGVLVELGALHYAVQVVEQIAPQDPSRSEALIMLVRSLLALGEDELAAEQAQRALDWAESLPMRNPERALTWGLAELYLQHNQPTLALQLLDRWREPTGWRQRLRTLWGETVDDDGLRNRRLRLHALLQLENDHSALTTGGSVNTEPADGRVAATPPNSTATVAPSTNPTQEIPSLIRTLRRTAPRLLEGEALVHFYVEGLLQPLLRAQREEQAWELLPDLQRALLTSSGSKHADRVAAVAELLRDVLQRRPNERGRGGVPSHPVRNVIDAFLRDLWRESAQRGLWQVVHSIEGTLALLLHVEGPGGILAIVQAVNTHMQDGAGSGE
;
A
#
# COMPACT_ATOMS: atom_id res chain seq x y z
N LEU A 1 5.25 38.97 10.33
CA LEU A 1 5.71 37.79 11.12
C LEU A 1 4.55 37.17 11.93
N VAL A 2 3.32 37.11 11.38
CA VAL A 2 2.10 36.66 12.11
C VAL A 2 1.35 35.57 11.33
N SER A 3 1.89 35.08 10.21
CA SER A 3 1.28 34.00 9.42
C SER A 3 1.45 32.65 10.11
N LEU A 4 0.35 31.90 10.24
CA LEU A 4 0.38 30.55 10.82
C LEU A 4 1.27 29.62 9.99
N GLN A 5 1.27 29.80 8.67
CA GLN A 5 2.12 29.04 7.75
C GLN A 5 3.62 29.22 8.03
N SER A 6 4.08 30.46 8.25
CA SER A 6 5.50 30.71 8.52
C SER A 6 5.93 30.10 9.85
N ARG A 7 5.05 30.06 10.85
CA ARG A 7 5.31 29.40 12.13
C ARG A 7 5.36 27.89 12.01
N ARG A 8 4.48 27.30 11.21
CA ARG A 8 4.55 25.86 10.87
C ARG A 8 5.86 25.50 10.18
N VAL A 9 6.31 26.31 9.22
CA VAL A 9 7.62 26.13 8.57
C VAL A 9 8.76 26.27 9.57
N ALA A 10 8.71 27.26 10.45
CA ALA A 10 9.71 27.42 11.50
C ALA A 10 9.75 26.20 12.44
N ALA A 11 8.60 25.67 12.85
CA ALA A 11 8.53 24.46 13.68
C ALA A 11 9.20 23.26 12.99
N MET A 12 9.00 23.07 11.67
CA MET A 12 9.70 22.01 10.93
C MET A 12 11.22 22.23 10.87
N ILE A 13 11.67 23.48 10.68
CA ILE A 13 13.11 23.81 10.66
C ILE A 13 13.75 23.54 12.03
N PHE A 14 13.10 23.94 13.12
CA PHE A 14 13.57 23.63 14.48
C PHE A 14 13.54 22.13 14.76
N GLY A 15 12.52 21.42 14.24
CA GLY A 15 12.46 19.96 14.29
C GLY A 15 13.68 19.30 13.64
N GLN A 16 14.06 19.74 12.43
CA GLN A 16 15.27 19.24 11.75
C GLN A 16 16.55 19.47 12.54
N ALA A 17 16.61 20.56 13.30
CA ALA A 17 17.74 20.87 14.18
C ALA A 17 17.72 20.10 15.52
N GLY A 18 16.63 19.40 15.85
CA GLY A 18 16.44 18.73 17.14
C GLY A 18 16.08 19.67 18.30
N GLU A 19 15.68 20.91 18.00
CA GLU A 19 15.39 21.95 18.99
C GLU A 19 13.96 21.83 19.54
N VAL A 20 13.76 20.94 20.52
CA VAL A 20 12.43 20.61 21.06
C VAL A 20 11.72 21.81 21.70
N ASP A 21 12.43 22.60 22.50
CA ASP A 21 11.85 23.76 23.18
C ASP A 21 11.38 24.82 22.18
N GLU A 22 12.11 25.02 21.08
CA GLU A 22 11.73 25.94 20.02
C GLU A 22 10.49 25.45 19.26
N VAL A 23 10.39 24.14 18.99
CA VAL A 23 9.19 23.55 18.39
C VAL A 23 7.97 23.76 19.27
N LEU A 24 8.06 23.43 20.57
CA LEU A 24 6.96 23.62 21.51
C LEU A 24 6.59 25.10 21.66
N THR A 25 7.57 26.00 21.61
CA THR A 25 7.36 27.46 21.59
C THR A 25 6.57 27.89 20.34
N GLN A 26 6.87 27.35 19.16
CA GLN A 26 6.08 27.62 17.97
C GLN A 26 4.64 27.13 18.10
N ILE A 27 4.42 25.92 18.65
CA ILE A 27 3.08 25.38 18.91
C ILE A 27 2.27 26.29 19.84
N ALA A 28 2.84 26.67 20.99
CA ALA A 28 2.20 27.57 21.94
C ALA A 28 1.89 28.94 21.32
N THR A 29 2.79 29.44 20.47
CA THR A 29 2.57 30.74 19.80
C THR A 29 1.47 30.65 18.74
N ILE A 30 1.39 29.55 17.97
CA ILE A 30 0.31 29.31 17.02
C ILE A 30 -1.04 29.26 17.75
N GLU A 31 -1.13 28.51 18.86
CA GLU A 31 -2.37 28.41 19.66
C GLU A 31 -2.79 29.78 20.22
N SER A 32 -1.83 30.58 20.69
CA SER A 32 -2.08 31.94 21.18
C SER A 32 -2.60 32.86 20.09
N VAL A 33 -2.01 32.79 18.88
CA VAL A 33 -2.46 33.59 17.72
C VAL A 33 -3.87 33.18 17.29
N GLN A 34 -4.15 31.87 17.18
CA GLN A 34 -5.48 31.37 16.84
C GLN A 34 -6.53 31.80 17.88
N THR A 35 -6.19 31.75 19.16
CA THR A 35 -7.07 32.21 20.25
C THR A 35 -7.37 33.71 20.14
N ALA A 36 -6.33 34.53 19.95
CA ALA A 36 -6.51 35.97 19.75
C ALA A 36 -7.35 36.29 18.50
N GLN A 37 -7.18 35.55 17.39
CA GLN A 37 -7.99 35.71 16.18
C GLN A 37 -9.47 35.42 16.45
N ARG A 38 -9.78 34.36 17.22
CA ARG A 38 -11.17 34.03 17.61
C ARG A 38 -11.79 35.09 18.50
N GLU A 39 -11.06 35.57 19.51
CA GLU A 39 -11.55 36.56 20.47
C GLU A 39 -11.76 37.94 19.84
N THR A 40 -10.91 38.33 18.91
CA THR A 40 -10.99 39.63 18.23
C THR A 40 -11.91 39.63 17.01
N GLY A 41 -12.33 38.45 16.52
CA GLY A 41 -13.07 38.31 15.27
C GLY A 41 -12.26 38.70 14.02
N TYR A 42 -10.94 38.84 14.15
CA TYR A 42 -10.07 39.17 13.03
C TYR A 42 -10.00 37.99 12.05
N ALA A 43 -10.46 38.20 10.82
CA ALA A 43 -10.43 37.16 9.80
C ALA A 43 -8.97 36.74 9.52
N PRO A 44 -8.64 35.44 9.52
CA PRO A 44 -7.30 34.99 9.16
C PRO A 44 -6.95 35.47 7.75
N ALA A 45 -5.66 35.60 7.45
CA ALA A 45 -5.23 35.84 6.08
C ALA A 45 -5.82 34.76 5.16
N LYS A 46 -6.16 35.12 3.91
CA LYS A 46 -6.81 34.19 2.97
C LYS A 46 -6.03 32.86 2.83
N GLU A 47 -4.71 32.93 2.87
CA GLU A 47 -3.81 31.77 2.86
C GLU A 47 -4.02 30.85 4.09
N ASP A 48 -4.09 31.42 5.30
CA ASP A 48 -4.35 30.70 6.55
C ASP A 48 -5.75 30.05 6.55
N THR A 49 -6.76 30.71 5.98
CA THR A 49 -8.10 30.11 5.85
C THR A 49 -8.14 28.90 4.92
N THR A 50 -7.30 28.85 3.88
CA THR A 50 -7.16 27.66 3.01
C THR A 50 -6.46 26.51 3.71
N LEU A 51 -5.47 26.80 4.56
CA LEU A 51 -4.74 25.80 5.34
C LEU A 51 -5.64 25.16 6.41
N LEU A 52 -6.43 25.98 7.12
CA LEU A 52 -7.38 25.52 8.13
C LEU A 52 -8.60 24.79 7.52
N ARG A 53 -8.94 25.08 6.25
CA ARG A 53 -10.05 24.43 5.52
C ARG A 53 -9.73 23.06 4.91
N GLN A 54 -8.51 22.54 5.07
CA GLN A 54 -8.15 21.24 4.46
C GLN A 54 -8.97 20.06 5.02
N VAL A 55 -9.75 20.25 6.10
CA VAL A 55 -10.64 19.23 6.65
C VAL A 55 -12.07 19.79 6.77
N LYS A 56 -12.86 19.71 5.68
CA LYS A 56 -14.33 19.91 5.74
C LYS A 56 -14.98 18.67 6.37
N ARG A 57 -14.95 18.54 7.70
CA ARG A 57 -15.66 17.48 8.43
C ARG A 57 -16.47 18.08 9.56
N THR A 58 -17.63 17.51 9.85
CA THR A 58 -18.63 18.06 10.78
C THR A 58 -18.18 18.08 12.25
N SER A 59 -17.13 17.33 12.60
CA SER A 59 -16.54 17.26 13.94
C SER A 59 -15.14 17.88 14.03
N ALA A 60 -14.61 18.47 12.95
CA ALA A 60 -13.24 18.98 12.91
C ALA A 60 -13.10 20.28 13.71
N ASN A 61 -12.09 20.32 14.58
CA ASN A 61 -11.61 21.55 15.18
C ASN A 61 -10.34 21.95 14.43
N SER A 62 -10.51 22.72 13.35
CA SER A 62 -9.43 23.08 12.42
C SER A 62 -8.20 23.68 13.11
N ASP A 63 -8.38 24.33 14.25
CA ASP A 63 -7.29 24.96 14.98
C ASP A 63 -6.43 23.91 15.71
N VAL A 64 -7.08 22.98 16.42
CA VAL A 64 -6.41 21.86 17.08
C VAL A 64 -5.81 20.93 16.03
N ASP A 65 -6.53 20.64 14.96
CA ASP A 65 -6.06 19.73 13.92
C ASP A 65 -4.80 20.30 13.25
N PHE A 66 -4.76 21.61 12.99
CA PHE A 66 -3.58 22.30 12.48
C PHE A 66 -2.38 22.21 13.44
N LEU A 67 -2.61 22.32 14.76
CA LEU A 67 -1.55 22.17 15.76
C LEU A 67 -1.00 20.74 15.77
N VAL A 68 -1.87 19.71 15.72
CA VAL A 68 -1.43 18.30 15.64
C VAL A 68 -0.60 18.08 14.38
N TYR A 69 -1.09 18.52 13.21
CA TYR A 69 -0.33 18.37 11.96
C TYR A 69 1.00 19.12 12.00
N THR A 70 1.05 20.30 12.61
CA THR A 70 2.29 21.09 12.72
C THR A 70 3.29 20.36 13.61
N LEU A 71 2.87 19.92 14.79
CA LEU A 71 3.74 19.20 15.73
C LEU A 71 4.21 17.87 15.14
N ARG A 72 3.31 17.10 14.52
CA ARG A 72 3.64 15.83 13.86
C ARG A 72 4.73 16.01 12.81
N ASN A 73 4.54 16.95 11.87
CA ASN A 73 5.54 17.18 10.82
C ASN A 73 6.88 17.68 11.37
N ALA A 74 6.88 18.42 12.48
CA ALA A 74 8.11 18.82 13.15
C ALA A 74 8.82 17.61 13.76
N ILE A 75 8.08 16.71 14.42
CA ILE A 75 8.60 15.46 15.00
C ILE A 75 9.11 14.51 13.93
N ASP A 76 8.39 14.34 12.81
CA ASP A 76 8.79 13.50 11.68
C ASP A 76 10.14 13.94 11.09
N ALA A 77 10.48 15.24 11.23
CA ALA A 77 11.74 15.80 10.77
C ALA A 77 12.88 15.73 11.83
N MET A 78 12.59 15.32 13.07
CA MET A 78 13.56 15.28 14.16
C MET A 78 14.46 14.04 14.15
N PRO A 79 15.72 14.16 14.60
CA PRO A 79 16.58 13.01 14.86
C PRO A 79 16.20 12.33 16.20
N LEU A 80 15.04 11.67 16.27
CA LEU A 80 14.45 11.12 17.51
C LEU A 80 15.40 10.27 18.38
N ARG A 81 16.33 9.54 17.74
CA ARG A 81 17.31 8.69 18.44
C ARG A 81 18.35 9.49 19.24
N GLN A 82 18.54 10.77 18.92
CA GLN A 82 19.48 11.67 19.56
C GLN A 82 18.85 12.48 20.69
N LEU A 83 17.51 12.50 20.77
CA LEU A 83 16.77 13.24 21.79
C LEU A 83 16.89 12.57 23.15
N ARG A 84 16.99 13.40 24.20
CA ARG A 84 16.91 12.98 25.58
C ARG A 84 15.52 12.41 25.88
N ARG A 85 15.43 11.60 26.92
CA ARG A 85 14.15 11.02 27.34
C ARG A 85 13.12 12.11 27.71
N GLU A 86 13.56 13.14 28.43
CA GLU A 86 12.70 14.26 28.87
C GLU A 86 12.12 15.03 27.68
N GLU A 87 12.92 15.27 26.65
CA GLU A 87 12.51 15.92 25.40
C GLU A 87 11.44 15.11 24.66
N ARG A 88 11.63 13.79 24.57
CA ARG A 88 10.62 12.89 23.98
C ARG A 88 9.32 12.87 24.78
N ILE A 89 9.41 12.91 26.11
CA ILE A 89 8.23 13.01 26.99
C ILE A 89 7.49 14.32 26.74
N ALA A 90 8.19 15.46 26.68
CA ALA A 90 7.56 16.77 26.45
C ALA A 90 6.83 16.83 25.10
N LEU A 91 7.43 16.27 24.03
CA LEU A 91 6.77 16.15 22.73
C LEU A 91 5.54 15.25 22.80
N ALA A 92 5.65 14.11 23.49
CA ALA A 92 4.55 13.15 23.63
C ALA A 92 3.39 13.72 24.44
N ASP A 93 3.67 14.41 25.55
CA ASP A 93 2.67 15.09 26.39
C ASP A 93 1.87 16.10 25.57
N GLN A 94 2.57 16.96 24.83
CA GLN A 94 1.91 17.97 24.00
C GLN A 94 1.10 17.34 22.86
N LEU A 95 1.65 16.32 22.20
CA LEU A 95 0.95 15.64 21.11
C LEU A 95 -0.28 14.88 21.61
N ALA A 96 -0.20 14.23 22.77
CA ALA A 96 -1.33 13.54 23.38
C ALA A 96 -2.45 14.52 23.79
N LEU A 97 -2.08 15.65 24.42
CA LEU A 97 -3.01 16.71 24.79
C LEU A 97 -3.79 17.24 23.58
N LEU A 98 -3.09 17.50 22.48
CA LEU A 98 -3.71 17.97 21.24
C LEU A 98 -4.52 16.85 20.57
N GLY A 99 -4.01 15.62 20.54
CA GLY A 99 -4.65 14.46 19.93
C GLY A 99 -6.03 14.16 20.51
N VAL A 100 -6.19 14.18 21.84
CA VAL A 100 -7.48 13.99 22.53
C VAL A 100 -8.51 15.07 22.18
N ARG A 101 -8.06 16.28 21.81
CA ARG A 101 -8.91 17.42 21.45
C ARG A 101 -9.22 17.51 19.95
N SER A 102 -8.57 16.68 19.14
CA SER A 102 -8.62 16.72 17.67
C SER A 102 -9.75 15.85 17.10
N ASP A 103 -10.00 15.96 15.79
CA ASP A 103 -10.91 15.04 15.10
C ASP A 103 -10.34 13.60 15.09
N GLY A 104 -11.20 12.59 14.90
CA GLY A 104 -10.76 11.20 15.01
C GLY A 104 -9.69 10.78 14.00
N TRP A 105 -9.65 11.40 12.80
CA TRP A 105 -8.61 11.12 11.81
C TRP A 105 -7.27 11.77 12.16
N THR A 106 -7.31 12.96 12.74
CA THR A 106 -6.14 13.67 13.22
C THR A 106 -5.57 12.95 14.43
N ALA A 107 -6.43 12.52 15.36
CA ALA A 107 -6.09 11.64 16.48
C ALA A 107 -5.43 10.35 15.99
N ALA A 108 -6.01 9.67 14.99
CA ALA A 108 -5.41 8.48 14.37
C ALA A 108 -3.99 8.74 13.82
N SER A 109 -3.77 9.91 13.23
CA SER A 109 -2.44 10.28 12.72
C SER A 109 -1.42 10.63 13.82
N ALA A 110 -1.87 11.09 14.98
CA ALA A 110 -1.02 11.34 16.14
C ALA A 110 -0.57 10.03 16.81
N THR A 111 -1.40 8.98 16.76
CA THR A 111 -1.12 7.67 17.36
C THR A 111 0.22 7.09 16.93
N GLY A 112 0.54 7.13 15.63
CA GLY A 112 1.79 6.57 15.12
C GLY A 112 3.04 7.28 15.67
N VAL A 113 3.01 8.61 15.72
CA VAL A 113 4.12 9.42 16.24
C VAL A 113 4.28 9.26 17.75
N LEU A 114 3.18 9.10 18.50
CA LEU A 114 3.25 8.78 19.92
C LEU A 114 3.96 7.43 20.17
N VAL A 115 3.75 6.43 19.31
CA VAL A 115 4.47 5.15 19.38
C VAL A 115 5.96 5.35 19.10
N GLU A 116 6.31 6.11 18.07
CA GLU A 116 7.72 6.41 17.72
C GLU A 116 8.47 7.16 18.83
N LEU A 117 7.77 8.02 19.58
CA LEU A 117 8.32 8.69 20.77
C LEU A 117 8.48 7.74 21.97
N GLY A 118 7.98 6.50 21.89
CA GLY A 118 7.97 5.52 22.99
C GLY A 118 6.81 5.72 23.98
N ALA A 119 5.78 6.46 23.59
CA ALA A 119 4.65 6.83 24.44
C ALA A 119 3.39 6.00 24.12
N LEU A 120 3.52 4.67 24.16
CA LEU A 120 2.43 3.73 23.84
C LEU A 120 1.16 3.98 24.67
N HIS A 121 1.30 4.31 25.96
CA HIS A 121 0.16 4.60 26.82
C HIS A 121 -0.66 5.80 26.31
N TYR A 122 0.01 6.88 25.87
CA TYR A 122 -0.66 8.03 25.26
C TYR A 122 -1.26 7.69 23.91
N ALA A 123 -0.58 6.88 23.10
CA ALA A 123 -1.13 6.43 21.83
C ALA A 123 -2.48 5.70 22.03
N VAL A 124 -2.54 4.76 22.97
CA VAL A 124 -3.78 4.05 23.35
C VAL A 124 -4.84 5.01 23.88
N GLN A 125 -4.47 5.92 24.78
CA GLN A 125 -5.39 6.91 25.33
C GLN A 125 -6.03 7.77 24.24
N VAL A 126 -5.25 8.25 23.27
CA VAL A 126 -5.75 9.05 22.14
C VAL A 126 -6.75 8.23 21.31
N VAL A 127 -6.46 6.96 21.03
CA VAL A 127 -7.39 6.08 20.30
C VAL A 127 -8.69 5.85 21.08
N GLU A 128 -8.62 5.64 22.38
CA GLU A 128 -9.78 5.36 23.23
C GLU A 128 -10.77 6.54 23.31
N GLN A 129 -10.28 7.76 23.15
CA GLN A 129 -11.09 8.99 23.12
C GLN A 129 -11.87 9.17 21.81
N ILE A 130 -11.47 8.48 20.74
CA ILE A 130 -12.25 8.47 19.49
C ILE A 130 -13.55 7.70 19.76
N ALA A 131 -14.70 8.27 19.37
CA ALA A 131 -16.00 7.66 19.61
C ALA A 131 -16.08 6.23 19.00
N PRO A 132 -16.66 5.22 19.70
CA PRO A 132 -16.70 3.84 19.20
C PRO A 132 -17.37 3.66 17.83
N GLN A 133 -18.30 4.54 17.46
CA GLN A 133 -18.99 4.53 16.17
C GLN A 133 -18.26 5.30 15.06
N ASP A 134 -17.19 6.02 15.40
CA ASP A 134 -16.40 6.78 14.43
C ASP A 134 -15.47 5.83 13.65
N PRO A 135 -15.57 5.78 12.30
CA PRO A 135 -14.73 4.89 11.48
C PRO A 135 -13.23 5.17 11.62
N SER A 136 -12.83 6.38 12.01
CA SER A 136 -11.42 6.71 12.24
C SER A 136 -10.80 5.97 13.42
N ARG A 137 -11.60 5.41 14.35
CA ARG A 137 -11.09 4.58 15.44
C ARG A 137 -10.45 3.29 14.92
N SER A 138 -11.06 2.66 13.91
CA SER A 138 -10.47 1.49 13.25
C SER A 138 -9.14 1.85 12.59
N GLU A 139 -9.06 3.02 11.93
CA GLU A 139 -7.81 3.50 11.34
C GLU A 139 -6.74 3.76 12.40
N ALA A 140 -7.10 4.38 13.52
CA ALA A 140 -6.20 4.65 14.64
C ALA A 140 -5.62 3.35 15.23
N LEU A 141 -6.45 2.32 15.40
CA LEU A 141 -6.02 0.99 15.85
C LEU A 141 -5.10 0.31 14.83
N ILE A 142 -5.38 0.41 13.53
CA ILE A 142 -4.50 -0.08 12.46
C ILE A 142 -3.15 0.65 12.50
N MET A 143 -3.17 1.98 12.67
CA MET A 143 -1.95 2.79 12.77
C MET A 143 -1.12 2.42 14.00
N LEU A 144 -1.77 2.20 15.15
CA LEU A 144 -1.13 1.75 16.37
C LEU A 144 -0.35 0.44 16.15
N VAL A 145 -1.00 -0.57 15.57
CA VAL A 145 -0.36 -1.86 15.26
C VAL A 145 0.74 -1.70 14.23
N ARG A 146 0.51 -0.91 13.17
CA ARG A 146 1.52 -0.62 12.15
C ARG A 146 2.79 -0.04 12.76
N SER A 147 2.68 0.96 13.62
CA SER A 147 3.83 1.62 14.24
C SER A 147 4.57 0.68 15.19
N LEU A 148 3.88 -0.20 15.91
CA LEU A 148 4.52 -1.21 16.76
C LEU A 148 5.31 -2.23 15.92
N LEU A 149 4.72 -2.74 14.84
CA LEU A 149 5.42 -3.65 13.92
C LEU A 149 6.64 -2.98 13.27
N ALA A 150 6.53 -1.70 12.89
CA ALA A 150 7.65 -0.93 12.33
C ALA A 150 8.82 -0.75 13.32
N LEU A 151 8.55 -0.75 14.62
CA LEU A 151 9.57 -0.71 15.68
C LEU A 151 10.11 -2.11 16.05
N GLY A 152 9.55 -3.18 15.47
CA GLY A 152 9.90 -4.57 15.80
C GLY A 152 9.28 -5.07 17.11
N GLU A 153 8.24 -4.40 17.61
CA GLU A 153 7.53 -4.75 18.84
C GLU A 153 6.39 -5.75 18.55
N ASP A 154 6.75 -6.93 18.02
CA ASP A 154 5.78 -7.93 17.51
C ASP A 154 4.76 -8.40 18.57
N GLU A 155 5.21 -8.62 19.82
CA GLU A 155 4.34 -9.07 20.91
C GLU A 155 3.29 -8.00 21.28
N LEU A 156 3.72 -6.74 21.39
CA LEU A 156 2.82 -5.62 21.67
C LEU A 156 1.88 -5.35 20.49
N ALA A 157 2.39 -5.46 19.26
CA ALA A 157 1.56 -5.34 18.06
C ALA A 157 0.45 -6.40 18.04
N ALA A 158 0.77 -7.65 18.34
CA ALA A 158 -0.20 -8.73 18.43
C ALA A 158 -1.22 -8.51 19.55
N GLU A 159 -0.78 -8.04 20.71
CA GLU A 159 -1.68 -7.68 21.82
C GLU A 159 -2.66 -6.57 21.42
N GLN A 160 -2.17 -5.47 20.82
CA GLN A 160 -3.02 -4.37 20.39
C GLN A 160 -3.95 -4.78 19.24
N ALA A 161 -3.50 -5.63 18.32
CA ALA A 161 -4.34 -6.19 17.27
C ALA A 161 -5.49 -7.03 17.85
N GLN A 162 -5.21 -7.87 18.85
CA GLN A 162 -6.25 -8.68 19.49
C GLN A 162 -7.26 -7.78 20.24
N ARG A 163 -6.79 -6.78 20.99
CA ARG A 163 -7.66 -5.80 21.66
C ARG A 163 -8.56 -5.05 20.66
N ALA A 164 -8.01 -4.68 19.50
CA ALA A 164 -8.76 -4.03 18.44
C ALA A 164 -9.87 -4.95 17.89
N LEU A 165 -9.57 -6.22 17.66
CA LEU A 165 -10.55 -7.20 17.19
C LEU A 165 -11.64 -7.46 18.23
N ASP A 166 -11.29 -7.63 19.51
CA ASP A 166 -12.24 -7.81 20.60
C ASP A 166 -13.19 -6.61 20.73
N TRP A 167 -12.65 -5.39 20.58
CA TRP A 167 -13.46 -4.18 20.52
C TRP A 167 -14.44 -4.20 19.34
N ALA A 168 -13.99 -4.54 18.14
CA ALA A 168 -14.88 -4.58 16.98
C ALA A 168 -15.95 -5.67 17.07
N GLU A 169 -15.63 -6.83 17.65
CA GLU A 169 -16.59 -7.91 17.92
C GLU A 169 -17.64 -7.51 18.96
N SER A 170 -17.31 -6.59 19.87
CA SER A 170 -18.28 -6.06 20.84
C SER A 170 -19.34 -5.15 20.22
N LEU A 171 -19.09 -4.63 19.01
CA LEU A 171 -20.00 -3.71 18.34
C LEU A 171 -21.05 -4.47 17.50
N PRO A 172 -22.32 -4.00 17.49
CA PRO A 172 -23.36 -4.63 16.69
C PRO A 172 -23.16 -4.42 15.17
N MET A 173 -22.34 -3.44 14.79
CA MET A 173 -22.03 -3.13 13.39
C MET A 173 -20.76 -3.84 12.95
N ARG A 174 -20.80 -4.49 11.78
CA ARG A 174 -19.64 -5.21 11.20
C ARG A 174 -18.62 -4.32 10.48
N ASN A 175 -18.87 -3.03 10.34
CA ASN A 175 -17.96 -2.13 9.62
C ASN A 175 -16.56 -2.03 10.27
N PRO A 176 -16.44 -1.91 11.61
CA PRO A 176 -15.14 -1.89 12.27
C PRO A 176 -14.41 -3.24 12.19
N GLU A 177 -15.13 -4.35 12.34
CA GLU A 177 -14.59 -5.71 12.20
C GLU A 177 -13.98 -5.88 10.81
N ARG A 178 -14.74 -5.51 9.77
CA ARG A 178 -14.31 -5.57 8.37
C ARG A 178 -13.04 -4.73 8.11
N ALA A 179 -13.03 -3.49 8.59
CA ALA A 179 -11.89 -2.59 8.42
C ALA A 179 -10.63 -3.16 9.10
N LEU A 180 -10.76 -3.66 10.33
CA LEU A 180 -9.65 -4.22 11.09
C LEU A 180 -9.15 -5.53 10.50
N THR A 181 -10.03 -6.47 10.13
CA THR A 181 -9.62 -7.75 9.53
C THR A 181 -8.74 -7.52 8.31
N TRP A 182 -9.15 -6.65 7.39
CA TRP A 182 -8.37 -6.43 6.17
C TRP A 182 -7.16 -5.53 6.39
N GLY A 183 -7.29 -4.47 7.19
CA GLY A 183 -6.20 -3.58 7.51
C GLY A 183 -5.06 -4.31 8.20
N LEU A 184 -5.36 -5.11 9.21
CA LEU A 184 -4.37 -5.91 9.93
C LEU A 184 -3.81 -7.04 9.07
N ALA A 185 -4.61 -7.71 8.24
CA ALA A 185 -4.09 -8.72 7.32
C ALA A 185 -3.09 -8.12 6.31
N GLU A 186 -3.40 -6.94 5.76
CA GLU A 186 -2.50 -6.21 4.86
C GLU A 186 -1.21 -5.78 5.58
N LEU A 187 -1.30 -5.34 6.83
CA LEU A 187 -0.12 -5.03 7.66
C LEU A 187 0.75 -6.25 7.92
N TYR A 188 0.17 -7.39 8.29
CA TYR A 188 0.92 -8.63 8.51
C TYR A 188 1.63 -9.09 7.24
N LEU A 189 1.00 -8.97 6.06
CA LEU A 189 1.65 -9.27 4.79
C LEU A 189 2.80 -8.32 4.47
N GLN A 190 2.69 -7.04 4.81
CA GLN A 190 3.78 -6.07 4.65
C GLN A 190 4.99 -6.40 5.55
N HIS A 191 4.77 -7.07 6.68
CA HIS A 191 5.81 -7.49 7.63
C HIS A 191 6.22 -8.96 7.47
N ASN A 192 5.89 -9.60 6.33
CA ASN A 192 6.21 -11.01 6.04
C ASN A 192 5.68 -11.99 7.11
N GLN A 193 4.45 -11.76 7.60
CA GLN A 193 3.75 -12.63 8.54
C GLN A 193 2.51 -13.28 7.89
N PRO A 194 2.67 -14.09 6.81
CA PRO A 194 1.55 -14.61 6.02
C PRO A 194 0.65 -15.56 6.82
N THR A 195 1.19 -16.29 7.79
CA THR A 195 0.42 -17.20 8.65
C THR A 195 -0.59 -16.44 9.51
N LEU A 196 -0.18 -15.32 10.12
CA LEU A 196 -1.08 -14.48 10.93
C LEU A 196 -2.14 -13.81 10.05
N ALA A 197 -1.77 -13.36 8.86
CA ALA A 197 -2.72 -12.86 7.87
C ALA A 197 -3.78 -13.91 7.51
N LEU A 198 -3.38 -15.17 7.23
CA LEU A 198 -4.32 -16.26 6.94
C LEU A 198 -5.24 -16.57 8.12
N GLN A 199 -4.71 -16.68 9.34
CA GLN A 199 -5.51 -16.92 10.54
C GLN A 199 -6.59 -15.85 10.71
N LEU A 200 -6.23 -14.58 10.47
CA LEU A 200 -7.17 -13.47 10.56
C LEU A 200 -8.23 -13.53 9.44
N LEU A 201 -7.83 -13.85 8.21
CA LEU A 201 -8.74 -14.01 7.08
C LEU A 201 -9.67 -15.23 7.23
N ASP A 202 -9.24 -16.29 7.92
CA ASP A 202 -10.04 -17.47 8.23
C ASP A 202 -11.09 -17.20 9.33
N ARG A 203 -10.77 -16.31 10.28
CA ARG A 203 -11.72 -15.84 11.31
C ARG A 203 -12.89 -15.07 10.68
N TRP A 204 -12.66 -14.42 9.55
CA TRP A 204 -13.71 -13.72 8.80
C TRP A 204 -14.75 -14.69 8.25
N ARG A 205 -15.91 -14.72 8.89
CA ARG A 205 -17.07 -15.47 8.40
C ARG A 205 -17.87 -14.61 7.44
N GLU A 206 -17.88 -14.97 6.15
CA GLU A 206 -18.81 -14.40 5.18
C GLU A 206 -20.24 -14.38 5.77
N PRO A 207 -21.05 -13.33 5.52
CA PRO A 207 -22.36 -13.21 6.11
C PRO A 207 -23.26 -14.39 5.70
N THR A 208 -23.42 -15.37 6.59
CA THR A 208 -24.34 -16.50 6.42
C THR A 208 -25.75 -16.13 6.88
N GLY A 209 -26.32 -15.09 6.26
CA GLY A 209 -27.74 -14.77 6.41
C GLY A 209 -28.61 -15.60 5.45
N TRP A 210 -29.81 -15.97 5.86
CA TRP A 210 -30.80 -16.63 4.98
C TRP A 210 -31.08 -15.83 3.69
N ARG A 211 -31.04 -14.49 3.77
CA ARG A 211 -31.12 -13.58 2.61
C ARG A 211 -29.93 -13.72 1.65
N GLN A 212 -28.73 -14.03 2.16
CA GLN A 212 -27.55 -14.27 1.33
C GLN A 212 -27.58 -15.67 0.73
N ARG A 213 -28.06 -16.70 1.47
CA ARG A 213 -28.30 -18.05 0.92
C ARG A 213 -29.35 -18.06 -0.20
N LEU A 214 -30.40 -17.26 -0.07
CA LEU A 214 -31.38 -17.05 -1.14
C LEU A 214 -30.79 -16.27 -2.33
N ARG A 215 -29.88 -15.31 -2.08
CA ARG A 215 -29.15 -14.58 -3.14
C ARG A 215 -28.16 -15.47 -3.88
N THR A 216 -27.37 -16.30 -3.18
CA THR A 216 -26.41 -17.23 -3.80
C THR A 216 -27.10 -18.31 -4.63
N LEU A 217 -28.33 -18.69 -4.28
CA LEU A 217 -29.16 -19.60 -5.09
C LEU A 217 -29.66 -18.96 -6.40
N TRP A 218 -29.65 -17.62 -6.51
CA TRP A 218 -30.11 -16.87 -7.68
C TRP A 218 -28.94 -16.29 -8.51
N GLY A 219 -27.71 -16.65 -8.17
CA GLY A 219 -26.48 -16.26 -8.86
C GLY A 219 -25.39 -15.83 -7.87
N GLU A 220 -24.12 -16.14 -8.15
CA GLU A 220 -22.97 -15.56 -7.45
C GLU A 220 -23.04 -14.03 -7.59
N THR A 221 -23.52 -13.34 -6.55
CA THR A 221 -23.30 -11.90 -6.44
C THR A 221 -21.82 -11.69 -6.20
N VAL A 222 -21.15 -11.13 -7.20
CA VAL A 222 -19.78 -10.64 -7.06
C VAL A 222 -19.83 -9.53 -6.01
N ASP A 223 -19.05 -9.66 -4.95
CA ASP A 223 -19.04 -8.74 -3.81
C ASP A 223 -17.61 -8.24 -3.56
N ASP A 224 -17.47 -6.94 -3.30
CA ASP A 224 -16.18 -6.26 -3.09
C ASP A 224 -15.44 -6.85 -1.89
N ASP A 225 -16.17 -7.21 -0.84
CA ASP A 225 -15.65 -7.84 0.37
C ASP A 225 -14.98 -9.19 0.04
N GLY A 226 -15.65 -10.00 -0.80
CA GLY A 226 -15.13 -11.28 -1.28
C GLY A 226 -13.94 -11.13 -2.23
N LEU A 227 -13.93 -10.07 -3.07
CA LEU A 227 -12.79 -9.76 -3.93
C LEU A 227 -11.55 -9.41 -3.11
N ARG A 228 -11.70 -8.54 -2.10
CA ARG A 228 -10.58 -8.12 -1.24
C ARG A 228 -10.05 -9.26 -0.37
N ASN A 229 -10.93 -10.06 0.25
CA ASN A 229 -10.50 -11.20 1.06
C ASN A 229 -9.70 -12.21 0.22
N ARG A 230 -10.21 -12.61 -0.95
CA ARG A 230 -9.52 -13.54 -1.86
C ARG A 230 -8.17 -12.99 -2.35
N ARG A 231 -8.07 -11.68 -2.61
CA ARG A 231 -6.80 -11.03 -2.97
C ARG A 231 -5.77 -11.15 -1.85
N LEU A 232 -6.14 -10.77 -0.62
CA LEU A 232 -5.24 -10.86 0.53
C LEU A 232 -4.83 -12.30 0.82
N ARG A 233 -5.77 -13.25 0.69
CA ARG A 233 -5.50 -14.67 0.85
C ARG A 233 -4.51 -15.20 -0.19
N LEU A 234 -4.66 -14.80 -1.45
CA LEU A 234 -3.71 -15.13 -2.52
C LEU A 234 -2.31 -14.61 -2.16
N HIS A 235 -2.19 -13.36 -1.71
CA HIS A 235 -0.89 -12.79 -1.31
C HIS A 235 -0.24 -13.58 -0.18
N ALA A 236 -1.03 -13.95 0.84
CA ALA A 236 -0.54 -14.73 1.97
C ALA A 236 -0.03 -16.11 1.54
N LEU A 237 -0.77 -16.82 0.69
CA LEU A 237 -0.37 -18.14 0.19
C LEU A 237 0.90 -18.05 -0.69
N LEU A 238 1.01 -17.00 -1.51
CA LEU A 238 2.20 -16.77 -2.35
C LEU A 238 3.45 -16.46 -1.51
N GLN A 239 3.33 -15.66 -0.44
CA GLN A 239 4.43 -15.43 0.50
C GLN A 239 4.84 -16.71 1.23
N LEU A 240 3.86 -17.47 1.75
CA LEU A 240 4.12 -18.73 2.44
C LEU A 240 4.89 -19.71 1.55
N GLU A 241 4.52 -19.84 0.29
CA GLU A 241 5.22 -20.73 -0.66
C GLU A 241 6.69 -20.31 -0.91
N ASN A 242 6.94 -19.00 -1.02
CA ASN A 242 8.30 -18.49 -1.18
C ASN A 242 9.18 -18.80 0.02
N ASP A 243 8.64 -18.66 1.24
CA ASP A 243 9.37 -18.95 2.47
C ASP A 243 9.76 -20.44 2.54
N HIS A 244 8.85 -21.33 2.15
CA HIS A 244 9.13 -22.78 2.10
C HIS A 244 10.18 -23.13 1.03
N SER A 245 10.15 -22.43 -0.11
CA SER A 245 11.11 -22.62 -1.21
C SER A 245 12.51 -22.11 -0.84
N ALA A 246 12.60 -21.01 -0.08
CA ALA A 246 13.86 -20.49 0.44
C ALA A 246 14.51 -21.46 1.46
N LEU A 247 13.72 -22.02 2.37
CA LEU A 247 14.20 -22.98 3.38
C LEU A 247 14.69 -24.31 2.77
N THR A 248 14.07 -24.75 1.69
CA THR A 248 14.43 -26.01 1.01
C THR A 248 15.65 -25.88 0.09
N THR A 249 15.90 -24.69 -0.46
CA THR A 249 17.05 -24.41 -1.35
C THR A 249 18.32 -23.99 -0.57
N GLY A 250 18.19 -23.50 0.67
CA GLY A 250 19.30 -23.04 1.51
C GLY A 250 20.04 -24.11 2.33
N GLY A 251 19.64 -25.39 2.23
CA GLY A 251 20.16 -26.47 3.07
C GLY A 251 21.42 -27.18 2.54
N SER A 252 22.57 -26.50 2.46
CA SER A 252 23.90 -27.16 2.45
C SER A 252 25.05 -26.18 2.75
N VAL A 253 25.15 -25.68 3.99
CA VAL A 253 26.44 -25.33 4.59
C VAL A 253 26.37 -25.68 6.08
N ASN A 254 27.05 -26.76 6.48
CA ASN A 254 27.34 -27.04 7.88
C ASN A 254 28.26 -25.95 8.42
N THR A 255 27.76 -25.14 9.34
CA THR A 255 28.59 -24.37 10.26
C THR A 255 27.98 -24.51 11.65
N GLU A 256 28.67 -25.22 12.53
CA GLU A 256 28.35 -25.26 13.96
C GLU A 256 28.32 -23.84 14.54
N PRO A 257 27.33 -23.47 15.35
CA PRO A 257 27.36 -22.21 16.08
C PRO A 257 28.07 -22.41 17.42
N ALA A 258 29.26 -21.83 17.54
CA ALA A 258 29.81 -21.41 18.82
C ALA A 258 29.18 -20.04 19.16
N ASP A 259 28.08 -20.04 19.92
CA ASP A 259 27.82 -19.09 21.02
C ASP A 259 26.39 -19.22 21.55
N GLY A 260 26.29 -19.38 22.87
CA GLY A 260 25.06 -19.60 23.60
C GLY A 260 24.18 -18.36 23.70
N ARG A 261 23.26 -18.19 22.75
CA ARG A 261 22.03 -17.41 22.95
C ARG A 261 20.84 -18.35 22.94
N VAL A 262 20.20 -18.47 24.10
CA VAL A 262 18.97 -19.22 24.33
C VAL A 262 17.88 -18.63 23.44
N ALA A 263 17.44 -19.41 22.45
CA ALA A 263 16.26 -19.12 21.65
C ALA A 263 15.05 -19.03 22.58
N ALA A 264 14.29 -17.94 22.45
CA ALA A 264 13.02 -17.77 23.15
C ALA A 264 12.07 -18.90 22.73
N THR A 265 11.66 -19.69 23.70
CA THR A 265 10.63 -20.72 23.59
C THR A 265 9.29 -20.04 23.29
N PRO A 266 8.55 -20.44 22.24
CA PRO A 266 7.19 -19.93 22.04
C PRO A 266 6.29 -20.46 23.18
N PRO A 267 5.43 -19.63 23.79
CA PRO A 267 4.47 -20.11 24.76
C PRO A 267 3.46 -21.06 24.10
N ASN A 268 3.23 -22.17 24.80
CA ASN A 268 2.54 -23.34 24.33
C ASN A 268 1.02 -23.13 24.27
N SER A 269 0.46 -23.31 23.07
CA SER A 269 -0.75 -24.10 22.73
C SER A 269 -2.07 -23.87 23.48
N THR A 270 -3.10 -23.44 22.73
CA THR A 270 -4.30 -24.27 22.45
C THR A 270 -5.15 -23.65 21.34
N ALA A 271 -4.83 -24.00 20.09
CA ALA A 271 -5.73 -24.20 18.94
C ALA A 271 -4.89 -24.16 17.66
N THR A 272 -4.10 -25.21 17.42
CA THR A 272 -3.55 -25.46 16.10
C THR A 272 -4.71 -25.82 15.18
N VAL A 273 -5.37 -24.81 14.63
CA VAL A 273 -6.11 -24.97 13.39
C VAL A 273 -5.02 -25.21 12.34
N ALA A 274 -4.77 -26.47 12.02
CA ALA A 274 -3.95 -26.82 10.87
C ALA A 274 -4.54 -26.08 9.65
N PRO A 275 -3.72 -25.36 8.85
CA PRO A 275 -4.22 -24.78 7.61
C PRO A 275 -4.75 -25.95 6.76
N SER A 276 -6.07 -25.99 6.59
CA SER A 276 -6.78 -27.12 5.97
C SER A 276 -6.62 -27.20 4.45
N THR A 277 -5.76 -26.39 3.85
CA THR A 277 -5.63 -26.28 2.40
C THR A 277 -4.18 -26.35 1.96
N ASN A 278 -3.91 -27.25 1.02
CA ASN A 278 -2.62 -27.37 0.37
C ASN A 278 -2.44 -26.14 -0.56
N PRO A 279 -1.48 -25.22 -0.30
CA PRO A 279 -1.35 -23.95 -1.03
C PRO A 279 -1.29 -24.14 -2.54
N THR A 280 -0.67 -25.22 -2.98
CA THR A 280 -0.47 -25.62 -4.38
C THR A 280 -1.77 -25.82 -5.16
N GLN A 281 -2.87 -26.19 -4.48
CA GLN A 281 -4.18 -26.37 -5.12
C GLN A 281 -5.07 -25.12 -5.03
N GLU A 282 -4.89 -24.32 -3.98
CA GLU A 282 -5.73 -23.16 -3.72
C GLU A 282 -5.35 -21.94 -4.57
N ILE A 283 -4.06 -21.70 -4.80
CA ILE A 283 -3.56 -20.56 -5.58
C ILE A 283 -4.16 -20.51 -7.00
N PRO A 284 -4.15 -21.58 -7.83
CA PRO A 284 -4.74 -21.53 -9.17
C PRO A 284 -6.25 -21.24 -9.16
N SER A 285 -6.97 -21.77 -8.15
CA SER A 285 -8.41 -21.54 -7.99
C SER A 285 -8.70 -20.08 -7.66
N LEU A 286 -7.92 -19.49 -6.74
CA LEU A 286 -8.04 -18.08 -6.38
C LEU A 286 -7.75 -17.17 -7.58
N ILE A 287 -6.67 -17.41 -8.33
CA ILE A 287 -6.32 -16.61 -9.51
C ILE A 287 -7.46 -16.64 -10.54
N ARG A 288 -7.98 -17.84 -10.86
CA ARG A 288 -9.09 -17.99 -11.81
C ARG A 288 -10.33 -17.24 -11.34
N THR A 289 -10.64 -17.34 -10.04
CA THR A 289 -11.78 -16.64 -9.45
C THR A 289 -11.61 -15.13 -9.53
N LEU A 290 -10.47 -14.61 -9.09
CA LEU A 290 -10.16 -13.17 -9.09
C LEU A 290 -10.19 -12.58 -10.50
N ARG A 291 -9.62 -13.28 -11.50
CA ARG A 291 -9.67 -12.87 -12.92
C ARG A 291 -11.09 -12.79 -13.45
N ARG A 292 -11.99 -13.70 -13.02
CA ARG A 292 -13.40 -13.72 -13.41
C ARG A 292 -14.22 -12.64 -12.70
N THR A 293 -13.91 -12.34 -11.44
CA THR A 293 -14.72 -11.45 -10.60
C THR A 293 -14.31 -9.99 -10.69
N ALA A 294 -13.00 -9.69 -10.75
CA ALA A 294 -12.49 -8.31 -10.77
C ALA A 294 -13.10 -7.44 -11.88
N PRO A 295 -13.16 -7.84 -13.17
CA PRO A 295 -13.71 -6.98 -14.22
C PRO A 295 -15.23 -6.80 -14.15
N ARG A 296 -15.92 -7.51 -13.25
CA ARG A 296 -17.36 -7.34 -12.99
C ARG A 296 -17.64 -6.33 -11.87
N LEU A 297 -16.63 -5.98 -11.09
CA LEU A 297 -16.72 -5.07 -9.94
C LEU A 297 -15.91 -3.79 -10.14
N LEU A 298 -14.78 -3.90 -10.83
CA LEU A 298 -13.82 -2.83 -11.02
C LEU A 298 -13.77 -2.47 -12.50
N GLU A 299 -13.66 -1.18 -12.78
CA GLU A 299 -13.50 -0.64 -14.11
C GLU A 299 -12.34 0.36 -14.16
N GLY A 300 -11.84 0.62 -15.36
CA GLY A 300 -10.85 1.66 -15.59
C GLY A 300 -9.57 1.48 -14.76
N GLU A 301 -9.22 2.54 -14.05
CA GLU A 301 -8.00 2.65 -13.24
C GLU A 301 -7.98 1.66 -12.07
N ALA A 302 -9.13 1.41 -11.43
CA ALA A 302 -9.23 0.49 -10.31
C ALA A 302 -8.93 -0.95 -10.74
N LEU A 303 -9.41 -1.35 -11.93
CA LEU A 303 -9.14 -2.67 -12.49
C LEU A 303 -7.67 -2.85 -12.87
N VAL A 304 -7.06 -1.84 -13.50
CA VAL A 304 -5.62 -1.86 -13.83
C VAL A 304 -4.79 -2.00 -12.56
N HIS A 305 -5.04 -1.17 -11.55
CA HIS A 305 -4.34 -1.22 -10.27
C HIS A 305 -4.52 -2.57 -9.58
N PHE A 306 -5.74 -3.13 -9.59
CA PHE A 306 -6.01 -4.47 -9.07
C PHE A 306 -5.21 -5.55 -9.79
N TYR A 307 -5.14 -5.53 -11.13
CA TYR A 307 -4.36 -6.51 -11.87
C TYR A 307 -2.85 -6.35 -11.66
N VAL A 308 -2.34 -5.12 -11.57
CA VAL A 308 -0.91 -4.86 -11.38
C VAL A 308 -0.47 -5.20 -9.95
N GLU A 309 -1.04 -4.56 -8.94
CA GLU A 309 -0.61 -4.68 -7.55
C GLU A 309 -1.27 -5.86 -6.84
N GLY A 310 -2.49 -6.20 -7.24
CA GLY A 310 -3.25 -7.28 -6.64
C GLY A 310 -2.89 -8.67 -7.17
N LEU A 311 -2.43 -8.81 -8.42
CA LEU A 311 -2.14 -10.10 -9.04
C LEU A 311 -0.74 -10.18 -9.65
N LEU A 312 -0.41 -9.35 -10.63
CA LEU A 312 0.81 -9.47 -11.44
C LEU A 312 2.07 -9.39 -10.58
N GLN A 313 2.23 -8.31 -9.80
CA GLN A 313 3.40 -8.10 -8.97
C GLN A 313 3.59 -9.21 -7.91
N PRO A 314 2.56 -9.64 -7.15
CA PRO A 314 2.65 -10.79 -6.25
C PRO A 314 3.07 -12.09 -6.94
N LEU A 315 2.50 -12.40 -8.11
CA LEU A 315 2.85 -13.60 -8.87
C LEU A 315 4.31 -13.58 -9.33
N LEU A 316 4.77 -12.44 -9.85
CA LEU A 316 6.16 -12.25 -10.28
C LEU A 316 7.16 -12.26 -9.12
N ARG A 317 6.77 -11.79 -7.93
CA ARG A 317 7.57 -11.92 -6.70
C ARG A 317 7.68 -13.37 -6.28
N ALA A 318 6.59 -14.13 -6.41
CA ALA A 318 6.53 -15.56 -6.09
C ALA A 318 7.02 -16.49 -7.21
N GLN A 319 7.66 -15.94 -8.25
CA GLN A 319 8.19 -16.70 -9.40
C GLN A 319 7.12 -17.56 -10.11
N ARG A 320 5.83 -17.21 -9.97
CA ARG A 320 4.67 -17.83 -10.63
C ARG A 320 4.48 -17.24 -12.03
N GLU A 321 5.51 -17.35 -12.85
CA GLU A 321 5.59 -16.70 -14.16
C GLU A 321 4.50 -17.18 -15.13
N GLU A 322 4.22 -18.48 -15.18
CA GLU A 322 3.17 -19.03 -16.05
C GLU A 322 1.81 -18.36 -15.78
N GLN A 323 1.43 -18.27 -14.50
CA GLN A 323 0.18 -17.62 -14.10
C GLN A 323 0.22 -16.09 -14.32
N ALA A 324 1.39 -15.46 -14.20
CA ALA A 324 1.57 -14.05 -14.52
C ALA A 324 1.38 -13.78 -16.02
N TRP A 325 1.88 -14.65 -16.90
CA TRP A 325 1.74 -14.54 -18.35
C TRP A 325 0.29 -14.72 -18.80
N GLU A 326 -0.45 -15.64 -18.18
CA GLU A 326 -1.88 -15.81 -18.43
C GLU A 326 -2.71 -14.56 -18.11
N LEU A 327 -2.22 -13.66 -17.24
CA LEU A 327 -2.89 -12.42 -16.86
C LEU A 327 -2.69 -11.29 -17.88
N LEU A 328 -1.62 -11.31 -18.67
CA LEU A 328 -1.27 -10.21 -19.57
C LEU A 328 -2.39 -9.82 -20.56
N PRO A 329 -3.14 -10.77 -21.18
CA PRO A 329 -4.26 -10.40 -22.05
C PRO A 329 -5.40 -9.68 -21.30
N ASP A 330 -5.64 -10.02 -20.03
CA ASP A 330 -6.67 -9.35 -19.21
C ASP A 330 -6.21 -7.94 -18.84
N LEU A 331 -4.93 -7.81 -18.47
CA LEU A 331 -4.30 -6.53 -18.15
C LEU A 331 -4.23 -5.61 -19.36
N GLN A 332 -3.90 -6.12 -20.55
CA GLN A 332 -3.90 -5.35 -21.80
C GLN A 332 -5.28 -4.76 -22.07
N ARG A 333 -6.34 -5.58 -22.00
CA ARG A 333 -7.72 -5.10 -22.17
C ARG A 333 -8.08 -4.03 -21.14
N ALA A 334 -7.65 -4.19 -19.89
CA ALA A 334 -7.84 -3.18 -18.85
C ALA A 334 -7.06 -1.88 -19.13
N LEU A 335 -5.80 -1.96 -19.54
CA LEU A 335 -4.95 -0.78 -19.86
C LEU A 335 -5.57 0.08 -20.95
N LEU A 336 -6.19 -0.54 -21.94
CA LEU A 336 -6.84 0.15 -23.04
C LEU A 336 -8.07 0.95 -22.63
N THR A 337 -8.65 0.72 -21.44
CA THR A 337 -9.74 1.56 -20.93
C THR A 337 -9.29 2.97 -20.51
N SER A 338 -7.98 3.19 -20.37
CA SER A 338 -7.38 4.49 -20.07
C SER A 338 -6.86 5.20 -21.35
N SER A 339 -6.74 6.52 -21.30
CA SER A 339 -6.21 7.34 -22.41
C SER A 339 -5.33 8.48 -21.91
N GLY A 340 -4.58 9.10 -22.81
CA GLY A 340 -3.70 10.24 -22.52
C GLY A 340 -2.47 9.87 -21.67
N SER A 341 -1.94 10.84 -20.94
CA SER A 341 -0.75 10.65 -20.07
C SER A 341 -0.97 9.56 -19.01
N LYS A 342 -2.18 9.46 -18.46
CA LYS A 342 -2.53 8.39 -17.51
C LYS A 342 -2.35 6.99 -18.12
N HIS A 343 -2.62 6.82 -19.41
CA HIS A 343 -2.36 5.55 -20.08
C HIS A 343 -0.87 5.25 -20.14
N ALA A 344 -0.05 6.23 -20.54
CA ALA A 344 1.40 6.09 -20.58
C ALA A 344 1.98 5.69 -19.21
N ASP A 345 1.56 6.37 -18.14
CA ASP A 345 2.00 6.08 -16.75
C ASP A 345 1.67 4.64 -16.34
N ARG A 346 0.47 4.16 -16.69
CA ARG A 346 0.01 2.81 -16.34
C ARG A 346 0.72 1.73 -17.15
N VAL A 347 0.93 1.98 -18.44
CA VAL A 347 1.73 1.11 -19.29
C VAL A 347 3.17 1.05 -18.79
N ALA A 348 3.75 2.19 -18.37
CA ALA A 348 5.08 2.24 -17.77
C ALA A 348 5.18 1.39 -16.50
N ALA A 349 4.22 1.49 -15.59
CA ALA A 349 4.20 0.65 -14.39
C ALA A 349 4.24 -0.86 -14.69
N VAL A 350 3.53 -1.30 -15.74
CA VAL A 350 3.56 -2.70 -16.20
C VAL A 350 4.90 -3.03 -16.87
N ALA A 351 5.38 -2.14 -17.73
CA ALA A 351 6.64 -2.31 -18.46
C ALA A 351 7.83 -2.45 -17.51
N GLU A 352 7.87 -1.68 -16.42
CA GLU A 352 8.87 -1.77 -15.35
C GLU A 352 8.87 -3.15 -14.69
N LEU A 353 7.70 -3.69 -14.32
CA LEU A 353 7.61 -5.03 -13.74
C LEU A 353 8.13 -6.13 -14.69
N LEU A 354 7.80 -6.04 -15.98
CA LEU A 354 8.26 -6.99 -16.99
C LEU A 354 9.78 -6.86 -17.23
N ARG A 355 10.30 -5.63 -17.23
CA ARG A 355 11.73 -5.35 -17.35
C ARG A 355 12.50 -5.96 -16.18
N ASP A 356 12.00 -5.83 -14.96
CA ASP A 356 12.64 -6.40 -13.76
C ASP A 356 12.68 -7.93 -13.79
N VAL A 357 11.73 -8.59 -14.47
CA VAL A 357 11.79 -10.04 -14.70
C VAL A 357 12.91 -10.39 -15.68
N LEU A 358 13.03 -9.65 -16.79
CA LEU A 358 14.10 -9.85 -17.78
C LEU A 358 15.49 -9.63 -17.16
N GLN A 359 15.64 -8.59 -16.33
CA GLN A 359 16.89 -8.30 -15.64
C GLN A 359 17.33 -9.41 -14.68
N ARG A 360 16.39 -10.09 -14.03
CA ARG A 360 16.67 -11.22 -13.13
C ARG A 360 17.14 -12.48 -13.88
N ARG A 361 16.96 -12.54 -15.20
CA ARG A 361 17.35 -13.70 -16.05
C ARG A 361 18.27 -13.32 -17.22
N PRO A 362 19.45 -12.74 -16.97
CA PRO A 362 20.32 -12.28 -18.06
C PRO A 362 21.01 -13.42 -18.84
N ASN A 363 20.93 -14.67 -18.37
CA ASN A 363 21.86 -15.74 -18.76
C ASN A 363 21.26 -17.14 -19.09
N GLU A 364 19.97 -17.29 -19.44
CA GLU A 364 19.54 -18.53 -20.13
C GLU A 364 19.94 -18.48 -21.60
N ARG A 365 21.24 -18.29 -21.87
CA ARG A 365 21.82 -18.48 -23.20
C ARG A 365 21.77 -19.98 -23.50
N GLY A 366 20.79 -20.40 -24.29
CA GLY A 366 20.72 -21.76 -24.80
C GLY A 366 22.05 -22.17 -25.42
N ARG A 367 22.48 -23.43 -25.18
CA ARG A 367 23.54 -24.08 -25.96
C ARG A 367 23.09 -24.10 -27.42
N GLY A 368 23.48 -23.11 -28.22
CA GLY A 368 23.09 -23.04 -29.63
C GLY A 368 23.01 -21.66 -30.28
N GLY A 369 23.33 -20.57 -29.60
CA GLY A 369 23.56 -19.26 -30.27
C GLY A 369 22.34 -18.52 -30.81
N VAL A 370 21.12 -19.05 -30.64
CA VAL A 370 19.87 -18.31 -30.90
C VAL A 370 19.12 -18.16 -29.56
N PRO A 371 19.04 -16.94 -28.99
CA PRO A 371 18.35 -16.71 -27.71
C PRO A 371 16.84 -16.67 -27.92
N SER A 372 16.17 -17.83 -27.93
CA SER A 372 14.71 -17.88 -27.78
C SER A 372 14.36 -17.97 -26.29
N HIS A 373 14.33 -16.83 -25.59
CA HIS A 373 13.78 -16.78 -24.24
C HIS A 373 12.24 -16.88 -24.33
N PRO A 374 11.59 -17.90 -23.74
CA PRO A 374 10.13 -18.00 -23.74
C PRO A 374 9.47 -16.75 -23.13
N VAL A 375 10.12 -16.13 -22.14
CA VAL A 375 9.68 -14.86 -21.53
C VAL A 375 9.76 -13.69 -22.51
N ARG A 376 10.82 -13.62 -23.33
CA ARG A 376 10.95 -12.57 -24.35
C ARG A 376 9.84 -12.68 -25.38
N ASN A 377 9.51 -13.90 -25.84
CA ASN A 377 8.41 -14.09 -26.80
C ASN A 377 7.06 -13.62 -26.24
N VAL A 378 6.79 -13.86 -24.95
CA VAL A 378 5.58 -13.40 -24.27
C VAL A 378 5.55 -11.88 -24.18
N ILE A 379 6.67 -11.24 -23.80
CA ILE A 379 6.78 -9.79 -23.71
C ILE A 379 6.64 -9.14 -25.08
N ASP A 380 7.29 -9.68 -26.11
CA ASP A 380 7.20 -9.18 -27.48
C ASP A 380 5.76 -9.30 -28.01
N ALA A 381 5.06 -10.39 -27.70
CA ALA A 381 3.65 -10.56 -28.04
C ALA A 381 2.78 -9.50 -27.36
N PHE A 382 2.97 -9.30 -26.05
CA PHE A 382 2.26 -8.27 -25.28
C PHE A 382 2.48 -6.86 -25.86
N LEU A 383 3.72 -6.49 -26.17
CA LEU A 383 4.03 -5.19 -26.78
C LEU A 383 3.36 -5.02 -28.15
N ARG A 384 3.47 -6.03 -29.01
CA ARG A 384 2.86 -6.00 -30.35
C ARG A 384 1.34 -5.89 -30.28
N ASP A 385 0.70 -6.66 -29.42
CA ASP A 385 -0.75 -6.67 -29.29
C ASP A 385 -1.26 -5.37 -28.64
N LEU A 386 -0.58 -4.86 -27.62
CA LEU A 386 -0.88 -3.56 -27.01
C LEU A 386 -0.83 -2.44 -28.05
N TRP A 387 0.25 -2.35 -28.84
CA TRP A 387 0.39 -1.29 -29.85
C TRP A 387 -0.62 -1.46 -30.99
N ARG A 388 -0.90 -2.69 -31.42
CA ARG A 388 -1.90 -2.97 -32.46
C ARG A 388 -3.30 -2.53 -32.01
N GLU A 389 -3.70 -2.86 -30.78
CA GLU A 389 -5.01 -2.47 -30.25
C GLU A 389 -5.08 -0.96 -29.95
N SER A 390 -3.99 -0.34 -29.48
CA SER A 390 -3.91 1.11 -29.35
C SER A 390 -4.04 1.82 -30.70
N ALA A 391 -3.51 1.26 -31.79
CA ALA A 391 -3.63 1.82 -33.13
C ALA A 391 -5.08 1.87 -33.62
N GLN A 392 -5.88 0.87 -33.23
CA GLN A 392 -7.32 0.85 -33.52
C GLN A 392 -8.09 1.94 -32.77
N ARG A 393 -7.55 2.44 -31.65
CA ARG A 393 -8.15 3.51 -30.84
C ARG A 393 -7.70 4.92 -31.23
N GLY A 394 -6.63 5.03 -32.00
CA GLY A 394 -6.16 6.29 -32.59
C GLY A 394 -4.66 6.56 -32.37
N LEU A 395 -4.13 7.49 -33.16
CA LEU A 395 -2.69 7.80 -33.20
C LEU A 395 -2.12 8.17 -31.82
N TRP A 396 -2.81 9.02 -31.07
CA TRP A 396 -2.34 9.46 -29.76
C TRP A 396 -2.31 8.33 -28.72
N GLN A 397 -3.21 7.35 -28.83
CA GLN A 397 -3.19 6.19 -27.94
C GLN A 397 -1.92 5.36 -28.17
N VAL A 398 -1.53 5.15 -29.43
CA VAL A 398 -0.29 4.45 -29.79
C VAL A 398 0.93 5.20 -29.26
N VAL A 399 0.98 6.52 -29.44
CA VAL A 399 2.08 7.34 -28.94
C VAL A 399 2.26 7.14 -27.43
N HIS A 400 1.17 7.18 -26.65
CA HIS A 400 1.24 6.95 -25.21
C HIS A 400 1.58 5.50 -24.83
N SER A 401 1.14 4.49 -25.62
CA SER A 401 1.58 3.11 -25.40
C SER A 401 3.08 2.92 -25.67
N ILE A 402 3.60 3.54 -26.74
CA ILE A 402 5.04 3.52 -27.05
C ILE A 402 5.83 4.23 -25.95
N GLU A 403 5.39 5.42 -25.55
CA GLU A 403 5.96 6.21 -24.46
C GLU A 403 6.08 5.36 -23.17
N GLY A 404 4.97 4.74 -22.74
CA GLY A 404 4.97 3.91 -21.53
C GLY A 404 5.83 2.64 -21.65
N THR A 405 5.97 2.07 -22.84
CA THR A 405 6.78 0.85 -23.06
C THR A 405 8.25 1.12 -23.38
N LEU A 406 8.67 2.37 -23.51
CA LEU A 406 9.98 2.74 -24.04
C LEU A 406 11.14 2.16 -23.22
N ALA A 407 11.06 2.20 -21.88
CA ALA A 407 12.11 1.66 -21.02
C ALA A 407 12.29 0.14 -21.18
N LEU A 408 11.18 -0.58 -21.33
CA LEU A 408 11.18 -2.02 -21.62
C LEU A 408 11.72 -2.31 -23.02
N LEU A 409 11.30 -1.54 -24.03
CA LEU A 409 11.78 -1.68 -25.41
C LEU A 409 13.30 -1.45 -25.51
N LEU A 410 13.81 -0.41 -24.84
CA LEU A 410 15.25 -0.13 -24.73
C LEU A 410 16.00 -1.29 -24.10
N HIS A 411 15.40 -1.95 -23.11
CA HIS A 411 16.00 -3.09 -22.44
C HIS A 411 16.04 -4.34 -23.33
N VAL A 412 14.97 -4.59 -24.10
CA VAL A 412 14.85 -5.78 -24.95
C VAL A 412 15.66 -5.66 -26.25
N GLU A 413 15.59 -4.51 -26.93
CA GLU A 413 16.17 -4.31 -28.26
C GLU A 413 17.53 -3.59 -28.23
N GLY A 414 17.85 -2.91 -27.13
CA GLY A 414 19.01 -2.04 -27.02
C GLY A 414 18.88 -0.76 -27.87
N PRO A 415 19.84 0.19 -27.74
CA PRO A 415 19.79 1.46 -28.47
C PRO A 415 19.80 1.28 -30.00
N GLY A 416 20.56 0.30 -30.50
CA GLY A 416 20.65 0.01 -31.94
C GLY A 416 19.35 -0.53 -32.54
N GLY A 417 18.64 -1.40 -31.81
CA GLY A 417 17.35 -1.93 -32.27
C GLY A 417 16.28 -0.84 -32.35
N ILE A 418 16.26 0.10 -31.40
CA ILE A 418 15.35 1.26 -31.46
C ILE A 418 15.66 2.15 -32.67
N LEU A 419 16.94 2.43 -32.94
CA LEU A 419 17.32 3.18 -34.13
C LEU A 419 16.86 2.49 -35.41
N ALA A 420 16.98 1.16 -35.49
CA ALA A 420 16.49 0.39 -36.63
C ALA A 420 14.96 0.49 -36.80
N ILE A 421 14.18 0.44 -35.70
CA ILE A 421 12.73 0.64 -35.73
C ILE A 421 12.38 2.04 -36.24
N VAL A 422 13.04 3.08 -35.72
CA VAL A 422 12.82 4.47 -36.15
C VAL A 422 13.16 4.66 -37.63
N GLN A 423 14.26 4.07 -38.09
CA GLN A 423 14.66 4.10 -39.49
C GLN A 423 13.64 3.40 -40.39
N ALA A 424 13.15 2.22 -40.00
CA ALA A 424 12.13 1.48 -40.76
C ALA A 424 10.82 2.27 -40.90
N VAL A 425 10.38 2.95 -39.83
CA VAL A 425 9.20 3.82 -39.86
C VAL A 425 9.43 5.01 -40.81
N ASN A 426 10.61 5.63 -40.76
CA ASN A 426 10.93 6.78 -41.60
C ASN A 426 10.94 6.42 -43.09
N THR A 427 11.50 5.25 -43.45
CA THR A 427 11.48 4.74 -44.83
C THR A 427 10.05 4.47 -45.31
N HIS A 428 9.21 3.84 -44.47
CA HIS A 428 7.80 3.61 -44.82
C HIS A 428 6.97 4.90 -45.00
N MET A 429 7.27 5.96 -44.25
CA MET A 429 6.61 7.26 -44.47
C MET A 429 7.04 7.93 -45.77
N GLN A 430 8.31 7.77 -46.17
CA GLN A 430 8.82 8.31 -47.44
C GLN A 430 8.22 7.58 -48.65
N ASP A 431 8.08 6.26 -48.59
CA ASP A 431 7.47 5.46 -49.66
C ASP A 431 5.95 5.69 -49.78
N GLY A 432 5.26 5.94 -48.66
CA GLY A 432 3.83 6.27 -48.65
C GLY A 432 3.49 7.67 -49.19
N ALA A 433 4.43 8.62 -49.10
CA ALA A 433 4.26 9.97 -49.66
C ALA A 433 4.52 10.02 -51.19
N GLY A 434 5.19 9.01 -51.75
CA GLY A 434 5.54 8.94 -53.18
C GLY A 434 4.51 8.21 -54.09
N SER A 435 3.37 7.78 -53.55
CA SER A 435 2.33 7.04 -54.30
C SER A 435 0.99 7.79 -54.43
N GLY A 436 1.00 9.08 -54.13
CA GLY A 436 -0.12 10.00 -54.37
C GLY A 436 0.24 11.07 -55.40
N GLU A 437 0.57 10.66 -56.63
CA GLU A 437 0.45 11.50 -57.85
C GLU A 437 -0.44 10.80 -58.87
#